data_AF-A0A023GEM1-F1
#
_entry.id   AF-A0A023GEM1-F1
#
_cell.length_a   1.000
_cell.length_b   1.000
_cell.length_c   1.000
_cell.angle_alpha   90.00
_cell.angle_beta   90.00
_cell.angle_gamma   90.00
#
_symmetry.space_group_name_H-M   'P 1'
#
loop_
_entity.id
_entity.type
_entity.pdbx_description
1 polymer ?
#
loop_
_entity_poly.entity_id
_entity_poly.type
_entity_poly.pdbx_seq_one_letter_code
_entity_poly.pdbx_strand_id
1 'polypeptide(L)'
;MENISSKVLQYETFLNDVLKEDLRKNLIARDNICAKLAELLQLRTVVERIQEVEANKETFRTQVDLGCNFYVQAVVPDVSKIFVQVGMGFYVEFTHDEALWFVGRREAMLEEHLQRVSKESADIKAHIQMVLQGLRELQGLPAEPDRPKQRQIF
;
A
#
# COMPACT_ATOMS: atom_id res chain seq x y z
N MET A 1 19.48 13.40 -41.66
CA MET A 1 18.99 14.05 -40.41
C MET A 1 17.55 13.63 -40.05
N GLU A 2 16.69 13.23 -41.00
CA GLU A 2 15.30 12.78 -40.73
C GLU A 2 15.16 11.55 -39.80
N ASN A 3 16.17 10.68 -39.70
CA ASN A 3 16.09 9.45 -38.92
C ASN A 3 16.25 9.67 -37.39
N ILE A 4 16.98 10.71 -36.98
CA ILE A 4 17.26 10.95 -35.55
C ILE A 4 16.04 11.58 -34.88
N SER A 5 15.39 12.54 -35.53
CA SER A 5 14.19 13.21 -35.01
C SER A 5 13.03 12.23 -34.82
N SER A 6 12.81 11.29 -35.76
CA SER A 6 11.74 10.30 -35.61
C SER A 6 12.00 9.30 -34.47
N LYS A 7 13.27 8.90 -34.25
CA LYS A 7 13.65 8.05 -33.11
C LYS A 7 13.49 8.77 -31.78
N VAL A 8 13.86 10.04 -31.70
CA VAL A 8 13.64 10.88 -30.51
C VAL A 8 12.15 10.92 -30.18
N LEU A 9 11.29 11.21 -31.17
CA LEU A 9 9.84 11.23 -30.98
C LEU A 9 9.30 9.87 -30.49
N GLN A 10 9.76 8.76 -31.09
CA GLN A 10 9.37 7.42 -30.64
C GLN A 10 9.75 7.14 -29.18
N TYR A 11 10.96 7.51 -28.77
CA TYR A 11 11.39 7.34 -27.37
C TYR A 11 10.63 8.25 -26.41
N GLU A 12 10.31 9.48 -26.80
CA GLU A 12 9.49 10.39 -26.00
C GLU A 12 8.05 9.87 -25.84
N THR A 13 7.45 9.35 -26.91
CA THR A 13 6.12 8.71 -26.87
C THR A 13 6.15 7.49 -25.96
N PHE A 14 7.12 6.59 -26.13
CA PHE A 14 7.23 5.40 -25.27
C PHE A 14 7.45 5.76 -23.79
N LEU A 15 8.28 6.76 -23.53
CA LEU A 15 8.52 7.25 -22.17
C LEU A 15 7.23 7.77 -21.52
N ASN A 16 6.47 8.60 -22.24
CA ASN A 16 5.28 9.25 -21.70
C ASN A 16 4.08 8.31 -21.60
N ASP A 17 3.81 7.54 -22.65
CA ASP A 17 2.57 6.79 -22.78
C ASP A 17 2.66 5.39 -22.17
N VAL A 18 3.87 4.85 -22.01
CA VAL A 18 4.10 3.51 -21.46
C VAL A 18 4.80 3.59 -20.11
N LEU A 19 6.07 4.02 -20.07
CA LEU A 19 6.87 3.91 -18.85
C LEU A 19 6.33 4.75 -17.68
N LYS A 20 5.89 5.99 -17.94
CA LYS A 20 5.29 6.82 -16.89
C LYS A 20 3.94 6.26 -16.41
N GLU A 21 3.14 5.73 -17.32
CA GLU A 21 1.83 5.16 -16.97
C GLU A 21 1.99 3.85 -16.19
N ASP A 22 2.95 3.00 -16.55
CA ASP A 22 3.27 1.77 -15.82
C ASP A 22 3.82 2.09 -14.43
N LEU A 23 4.68 3.11 -14.30
CA LEU A 23 5.12 3.60 -13.00
C LEU A 23 3.93 4.09 -12.16
N ARG A 24 3.00 4.85 -12.76
CA ARG A 24 1.81 5.35 -12.07
C ARG A 24 0.96 4.21 -11.53
N LYS A 25 0.69 3.18 -12.35
CA LYS A 25 -0.06 1.99 -11.95
C LYS A 25 0.60 1.25 -10.79
N ASN A 26 1.92 1.08 -10.83
CA ASN A 26 2.66 0.42 -9.76
C ASN A 26 2.65 1.22 -8.46
N LEU A 27 2.75 2.55 -8.52
CA LEU A 27 2.62 3.39 -7.33
C LEU A 27 1.22 3.28 -6.71
N ILE A 28 0.15 3.30 -7.52
CA ILE A 28 -1.22 3.09 -7.04
C ILE A 28 -1.37 1.70 -6.41
N ALA A 29 -0.83 0.65 -7.04
CA ALA A 29 -0.86 -0.70 -6.50
C ALA A 29 -0.15 -0.78 -5.14
N ARG A 30 1.03 -0.15 -5.02
CA ARG A 30 1.79 -0.04 -3.77
C ARG A 30 0.96 0.66 -2.68
N ASP A 31 0.35 1.80 -2.99
CA ASP A 31 -0.42 2.58 -2.03
C ASP A 31 -1.66 1.80 -1.54
N ASN A 32 -2.32 1.04 -2.42
CA ASN A 32 -3.41 0.13 -2.05
C ASN A 32 -2.95 -1.00 -1.11
N ILE A 33 -1.74 -1.53 -1.28
CA ILE A 33 -1.18 -2.54 -0.37
C ILE A 33 -0.88 -1.92 0.99
N CYS A 34 -0.30 -0.72 1.02
CA CYS A 34 -0.05 0.02 2.27
C CYS A 34 -1.34 0.32 3.04
N ALA A 35 -2.41 0.71 2.35
CA ALA A 35 -3.72 0.93 2.97
C ALA A 35 -4.24 -0.35 3.65
N LYS A 36 -4.14 -1.50 2.98
CA LYS A 36 -4.53 -2.80 3.56
C LYS A 36 -3.66 -3.22 4.75
N LEU A 37 -2.36 -2.93 4.72
CA LEU A 37 -1.47 -3.16 5.87
C LEU A 37 -1.88 -2.29 7.06
N ALA A 38 -2.27 -1.03 6.82
CA ALA A 38 -2.78 -0.15 7.88
C ALA A 38 -4.10 -0.67 8.49
N GLU A 39 -5.02 -1.20 7.69
CA GLU A 39 -6.25 -1.85 8.18
C GLU A 39 -5.94 -3.08 9.05
N LEU A 40 -4.96 -3.91 8.66
CA LEU A 40 -4.53 -5.07 9.45
C LEU A 40 -3.89 -4.65 10.77
N LEU A 41 -3.09 -3.58 10.78
CA LEU A 41 -2.50 -3.03 12.00
C LEU A 41 -3.57 -2.51 12.96
N GLN A 42 -4.59 -1.83 12.44
CA GLN A 42 -5.75 -1.41 13.22
C GLN A 42 -6.49 -2.60 13.83
N LEU A 43 -6.75 -3.64 13.03
CA LEU A 43 -7.38 -4.87 13.50
C LEU A 43 -6.56 -5.49 14.63
N ARG A 44 -5.25 -5.70 14.44
CA ARG A 44 -4.32 -6.22 15.47
C ARG A 44 -4.45 -5.45 16.79
N THR A 45 -4.40 -4.12 16.71
CA THR A 45 -4.47 -3.24 17.90
C THR A 45 -5.80 -3.41 18.64
N VAL A 46 -6.90 -3.55 17.90
CA VAL A 46 -8.23 -3.79 18.47
C VAL A 46 -8.30 -5.17 19.12
N VAL A 47 -7.79 -6.22 18.47
CA VAL A 47 -7.77 -7.58 19.02
C VAL A 47 -6.96 -7.64 20.32
N GLU A 48 -5.76 -7.06 20.33
CA GLU A 48 -4.90 -6.99 21.52
C GLU A 48 -5.60 -6.26 22.68
N ARG A 49 -6.28 -5.14 22.40
CA ARG A 49 -7.05 -4.41 23.41
C ARG A 49 -8.22 -5.25 23.97
N ILE A 50 -8.95 -5.97 23.11
CA ILE A 50 -10.06 -6.83 23.56
C ILE A 50 -9.51 -7.98 24.43
N GLN A 51 -8.37 -8.55 24.04
CA GLN A 51 -7.68 -9.59 24.79
C GLN A 51 -7.24 -9.11 26.18
N GLU A 52 -6.75 -7.87 26.32
CA GLU A 52 -6.43 -7.26 27.62
C GLU A 52 -7.67 -7.10 28.50
N VAL A 53 -8.80 -6.66 27.92
CA VAL A 53 -10.08 -6.51 28.63
C VAL A 53 -10.59 -7.85 29.13
N GLU A 54 -10.49 -8.90 28.32
CA GLU A 54 -10.83 -10.27 28.71
C GLU A 54 -9.93 -10.76 29.85
N ALA A 55 -8.62 -10.56 29.75
CA ALA A 55 -7.65 -10.96 30.77
C ALA A 55 -7.89 -10.28 32.13
N ASN A 56 -8.28 -9.01 32.11
CA ASN A 56 -8.62 -8.23 33.31
C ASN A 56 -10.04 -8.50 33.82
N LYS A 57 -10.84 -9.31 33.11
CA LYS A 57 -12.26 -9.58 33.38
C LYS A 57 -13.09 -8.30 33.49
N GLU A 58 -12.74 -7.31 32.67
CA GLU A 58 -13.40 -6.03 32.62
C GLU A 58 -14.62 -6.07 31.71
N THR A 59 -15.61 -5.24 32.01
CA THR A 59 -16.78 -5.09 31.15
C THR A 59 -16.40 -4.27 29.92
N PHE A 60 -16.42 -4.89 28.73
CA PHE A 60 -16.16 -4.17 27.48
C PHE A 60 -17.34 -3.26 27.10
N ARG A 61 -17.11 -1.95 27.21
CA ARG A 61 -18.06 -0.91 26.80
C ARG A 61 -17.54 -0.22 25.56
N THR A 62 -18.39 -0.07 24.54
CA THR A 62 -18.02 0.56 23.28
C THR A 62 -19.13 1.47 22.79
N GLN A 63 -18.78 2.45 21.96
CA GLN A 63 -19.73 3.32 21.28
C GLN A 63 -19.87 2.86 19.83
N VAL A 64 -21.10 2.50 19.45
CA VAL A 64 -21.41 1.95 18.12
C VAL A 64 -22.14 3.02 17.31
N ASP A 65 -21.67 3.26 16.08
CA ASP A 65 -22.37 4.10 15.11
C ASP A 65 -23.51 3.29 14.45
N LEU A 66 -24.73 3.82 14.51
CA LEU A 66 -25.91 3.25 13.87
C LEU A 66 -26.20 3.90 12.50
N GLY A 67 -25.39 4.88 12.09
CA GLY A 67 -25.50 5.63 10.84
C GLY A 67 -25.72 7.12 11.04
N CYS A 68 -25.35 7.92 10.04
CA CYS A 68 -25.47 9.39 10.06
C CYS A 68 -24.83 10.05 11.29
N ASN A 69 -23.72 9.49 11.79
CA ASN A 69 -23.06 9.92 13.02
C ASN A 69 -23.96 9.83 14.27
N PHE A 70 -24.87 8.85 14.31
CA PHE A 70 -25.72 8.57 15.46
C PHE A 70 -25.15 7.41 16.27
N TYR A 71 -24.72 7.71 17.49
CA TYR A 71 -23.95 6.77 18.29
C TYR A 71 -24.70 6.28 19.53
N VAL A 72 -24.58 5.00 19.85
CA VAL A 72 -25.13 4.39 21.08
C VAL A 72 -24.04 3.74 21.90
N GLN A 73 -24.18 3.74 23.23
CA GLN A 73 -23.31 2.97 24.12
C GLN A 73 -23.80 1.53 24.19
N ALA A 74 -22.89 0.59 23.94
CA ALA A 74 -23.14 -0.84 23.99
C ALA A 74 -22.21 -1.52 24.99
N VAL A 75 -22.72 -2.58 25.61
CA VAL A 75 -21.94 -3.48 26.46
C VAL A 75 -21.86 -4.81 25.73
N VAL A 76 -20.64 -5.33 25.55
CA VAL A 76 -20.44 -6.64 24.92
C VAL A 76 -20.48 -7.71 26.01
N PRO A 77 -21.39 -8.69 25.91
CA PRO A 77 -21.59 -9.70 26.95
C PRO A 77 -20.47 -10.75 26.98
N ASP A 78 -19.92 -11.08 25.82
CA ASP A 78 -18.83 -12.05 25.66
C ASP A 78 -17.82 -11.49 24.67
N VAL A 79 -16.57 -11.40 25.11
CA VAL A 79 -15.44 -10.89 24.32
C VAL A 79 -14.50 -12.00 23.87
N SER A 80 -14.77 -13.27 24.20
CA SER A 80 -13.87 -14.39 23.92
C SER A 80 -13.60 -14.63 22.43
N LYS A 81 -14.51 -14.15 21.57
CA LYS A 81 -14.44 -14.31 20.13
C LYS A 81 -14.87 -13.04 19.40
N ILE A 82 -14.34 -12.91 18.18
CA ILE A 82 -14.62 -11.80 17.28
C ILE A 82 -14.96 -12.30 15.87
N PHE A 83 -15.76 -11.53 15.14
CA PHE A 83 -16.00 -11.78 13.73
C PHE A 83 -15.01 -11.00 12.87
N VAL A 84 -14.18 -11.71 12.10
CA VAL A 84 -13.24 -11.10 11.16
C VAL A 84 -13.71 -11.35 9.74
N GLN A 85 -13.74 -10.29 8.92
CA GLN A 85 -14.06 -10.39 7.51
C GLN A 85 -12.87 -11.01 6.75
N VAL A 86 -13.07 -12.22 6.21
CA VAL A 86 -11.99 -12.93 5.48
C VAL A 86 -12.00 -12.63 3.98
N GLY A 87 -13.15 -12.21 3.44
CA GLY A 87 -13.33 -11.78 2.05
C GLY A 87 -14.73 -12.08 1.51
N MET A 88 -15.09 -11.45 0.37
CA MET A 88 -16.36 -11.69 -0.34
C MET A 88 -17.63 -11.56 0.52
N GLY A 89 -17.58 -10.74 1.58
CA GLY A 89 -18.70 -10.58 2.52
C GLY A 89 -18.82 -11.70 3.56
N PHE A 90 -17.90 -12.66 3.61
CA PHE A 90 -17.88 -13.69 4.63
C PHE A 90 -17.10 -13.24 5.87
N TYR A 91 -17.67 -13.58 7.02
CA TYR A 91 -17.11 -13.34 8.34
C TYR A 91 -16.89 -14.69 9.02
N VAL A 92 -15.73 -14.84 9.65
CA VAL A 92 -15.39 -16.02 10.43
C VAL A 92 -15.30 -15.62 11.89
N GLU A 93 -15.89 -16.44 12.75
CA GLU A 93 -15.75 -16.31 14.19
C GLU A 93 -14.37 -16.86 14.61
N PHE A 94 -13.51 -16.00 15.15
CA PHE A 94 -12.18 -16.35 15.62
C PHE A 94 -12.03 -16.09 17.11
N THR A 95 -11.21 -16.91 17.77
CA THR A 95 -10.57 -16.53 19.03
C THR A 95 -9.52 -15.44 18.80
N HIS A 96 -9.08 -14.77 19.88
CA HIS A 96 -8.03 -13.74 19.82
C HIS A 96 -6.75 -14.25 19.13
N ASP A 97 -6.27 -15.42 19.53
CA ASP A 97 -5.03 -16.00 19.00
C ASP A 97 -5.17 -16.39 17.52
N GLU A 98 -6.32 -16.94 17.11
CA GLU A 98 -6.59 -17.25 15.70
C GLU A 98 -6.66 -16.00 14.84
N ALA A 99 -7.25 -14.91 15.37
CA ALA A 99 -7.30 -13.63 14.68
C ALA A 99 -5.90 -13.03 14.52
N LEU A 100 -5.06 -13.06 15.55
CA LEU A 100 -3.68 -12.58 15.49
C LEU A 100 -2.83 -13.42 14.52
N TRP A 101 -3.02 -14.74 14.51
CA TRP A 101 -2.39 -15.63 13.52
C TRP A 101 -2.83 -15.29 12.10
N PHE A 102 -4.13 -15.07 11.88
CA PHE A 102 -4.67 -14.69 10.57
C PHE A 102 -4.10 -13.37 10.08
N VAL A 103 -4.05 -12.35 10.97
CA VAL A 103 -3.46 -11.04 10.67
C VAL A 103 -2.00 -11.19 10.29
N GLY A 104 -1.19 -11.89 11.09
CA GLY A 104 0.24 -12.09 10.80
C GLY A 104 0.48 -12.80 9.46
N ARG A 105 -0.35 -13.80 9.12
CA ARG A 105 -0.27 -14.48 7.83
C ARG A 105 -0.64 -13.56 6.66
N ARG A 106 -1.64 -12.68 6.82
CA ARG A 106 -2.01 -11.70 5.78
C ARG A 106 -0.96 -10.59 5.64
N GLU A 107 -0.40 -10.11 6.74
CA GLU A 107 0.69 -9.13 6.73
C GLU A 107 1.88 -9.64 5.94
N ALA A 108 2.38 -10.86 6.24
CA ALA A 108 3.50 -11.46 5.52
C ALA A 108 3.24 -11.57 4.00
N MET A 109 2.02 -11.96 3.60
CA MET A 109 1.63 -12.02 2.19
C MET A 109 1.61 -10.64 1.52
N LEU A 110 1.09 -9.61 2.21
CA LEU A 110 1.03 -8.25 1.69
C LEU A 110 2.41 -7.59 1.66
N GLU A 111 3.27 -7.85 2.63
CA GLU A 111 4.66 -7.39 2.66
C GLU A 111 5.47 -7.98 1.49
N GLU A 112 5.35 -9.27 1.22
CA GLU A 112 6.00 -9.89 0.06
C GLU A 112 5.54 -9.24 -1.25
N HIS A 113 4.22 -9.00 -1.37
CA HIS A 113 3.67 -8.31 -2.54
C HIS A 113 4.17 -6.86 -2.64
N LEU A 114 4.26 -6.15 -1.51
CA LEU A 114 4.78 -4.79 -1.45
C LEU A 114 6.23 -4.73 -1.92
N GLN A 115 7.06 -5.67 -1.49
CA GLN A 115 8.46 -5.77 -1.92
C GLN A 115 8.58 -5.98 -3.43
N ARG A 116 7.75 -6.86 -4.00
CA ARG A 116 7.71 -7.13 -5.44
C ARG A 116 7.35 -5.88 -6.24
N VAL A 117 6.24 -5.21 -5.90
CA VAL A 117 5.78 -4.00 -6.58
C VAL A 117 6.76 -2.84 -6.39
N SER A 118 7.42 -2.76 -5.23
CA SER A 118 8.44 -1.75 -4.96
C SER A 118 9.68 -1.96 -5.83
N LYS A 119 10.10 -3.22 -6.03
CA LYS A 119 11.20 -3.56 -6.94
C LYS A 119 10.85 -3.21 -8.39
N GLU A 120 9.68 -3.62 -8.86
CA GLU A 120 9.20 -3.28 -10.21
C GLU A 120 9.13 -1.76 -10.43
N SER A 121 8.68 -1.01 -9.41
CA SER A 121 8.68 0.45 -9.45
C SER A 121 10.10 1.04 -9.57
N ALA A 122 11.07 0.44 -8.88
CA ALA A 122 12.47 0.87 -8.96
C ALA A 122 13.07 0.57 -10.33
N ASP A 123 12.78 -0.59 -10.91
CA ASP A 123 13.23 -1.01 -12.24
C ASP A 123 12.66 -0.08 -13.32
N ILE A 124 11.36 0.25 -13.27
CA ILE A 124 10.75 1.21 -14.21
C ILE A 124 11.38 2.60 -14.07
N LYS A 125 11.64 3.06 -12.85
CA LYS A 125 12.34 4.35 -12.62
C LYS A 125 13.74 4.32 -13.24
N ALA A 126 14.47 3.22 -13.11
CA ALA A 126 15.79 3.08 -13.72
C ALA A 126 15.71 3.12 -15.26
N HIS A 127 14.73 2.43 -15.86
CA HIS A 127 14.49 2.48 -17.31
C HIS A 127 14.15 3.90 -17.78
N ILE A 128 13.28 4.61 -17.06
CA ILE A 128 12.96 6.02 -17.34
C ILE A 128 14.22 6.88 -17.35
N GLN A 129 15.08 6.76 -16.34
CA GLN A 129 16.32 7.53 -16.25
C GLN A 129 17.28 7.19 -17.40
N MET A 130 17.40 5.91 -17.75
CA MET A 130 18.24 5.46 -18.87
C MET A 130 17.76 6.04 -20.21
N VAL A 131 16.45 6.01 -20.47
CA VAL A 131 15.87 6.57 -21.71
C VAL A 131 16.05 8.08 -21.76
N LEU A 132 15.83 8.79 -20.64
CA LEU A 132 16.04 10.24 -20.56
C LEU A 132 17.50 10.62 -20.83
N GLN A 133 18.46 9.85 -20.30
CA GLN A 133 19.88 10.08 -20.54
C GLN A 133 20.25 9.80 -22.00
N GLY A 134 19.73 8.72 -22.59
CA GLY A 134 19.94 8.43 -24.02
C GLY A 134 19.35 9.50 -24.94
N LEU A 135 18.15 10.01 -24.63
CA LEU A 135 17.54 11.13 -25.35
C LEU A 135 18.39 12.40 -25.26
N ARG A 136 18.91 12.72 -24.08
CA ARG A 136 19.80 13.86 -23.86
C ARG A 136 21.05 13.78 -24.75
N GLU A 137 21.69 12.61 -24.80
CA GLU A 137 22.88 12.37 -25.63
C GLU A 137 22.57 12.50 -27.12
N LEU A 138 21.44 11.94 -27.58
CA LEU A 138 20.99 12.05 -28.98
C LEU A 138 20.68 13.50 -29.40
N GLN A 139 20.24 14.34 -28.46
CA GLN A 139 19.93 15.75 -28.70
C GLN A 139 21.14 16.68 -28.49
N GLY A 140 22.30 16.15 -28.06
CA GLY A 140 23.51 16.95 -27.83
C GLY A 140 23.38 17.96 -26.68
N LEU A 141 22.46 17.73 -25.73
CA LEU A 141 22.22 18.62 -24.61
C LEU A 141 23.32 18.45 -23.54
N PRO A 142 23.81 19.55 -22.93
CA PRO A 142 24.84 19.48 -21.90
C PRO A 142 24.33 18.75 -20.64
N ALA A 143 25.24 18.07 -19.94
CA ALA A 143 24.91 17.43 -18.67
C ALA A 143 24.50 18.48 -17.64
N GLU A 144 23.32 18.30 -17.03
CA GLU A 144 22.97 19.09 -15.84
C GLU A 144 23.98 18.82 -14.73
N PRO A 145 24.44 19.86 -14.00
CA PRO A 145 25.24 19.66 -12.81
C PRO A 145 24.45 18.82 -11.80
N ASP A 146 25.16 17.92 -11.12
CA ASP A 146 24.60 16.96 -10.16
C ASP A 146 23.88 17.73 -9.03
N ARG A 147 22.58 17.97 -9.21
CA ARG A 147 21.78 18.65 -8.21
C ARG A 147 21.59 17.69 -7.04
N PRO A 148 21.94 18.08 -5.80
CA PRO A 148 21.83 17.20 -4.66
C PRO A 148 20.39 16.69 -4.58
N LYS A 149 20.24 15.37 -4.47
CA LYS A 149 18.95 14.68 -4.35
C LYS A 149 18.22 15.27 -3.16
N GLN A 150 17.40 16.30 -3.38
CA GLN A 150 16.44 16.75 -2.38
C GLN A 150 15.53 15.57 -2.14
N ARG A 151 15.69 14.95 -0.97
CA ARG A 151 14.71 14.01 -0.44
C ARG A 151 13.40 14.79 -0.45
N GLN A 152 12.50 14.47 -1.39
CA GLN A 152 11.12 14.88 -1.26
C GLN A 152 10.60 14.10 -0.06
N ILE A 153 10.57 14.80 1.07
CA ILE A 153 9.94 14.37 2.30
C ILE A 153 8.45 14.34 1.95
N PHE A 154 7.94 13.13 1.75
CA PHE A 154 6.52 12.83 1.91
C PHE A 154 6.36 12.24 3.30
#